data_AF-A0A948XXI2-F1
#
_entry.id   AF-A0A948XXI2-F1
#
_cell.length_a   1.000
_cell.length_b   1.000
_cell.length_c   1.000
_cell.angle_alpha   90.00
_cell.angle_beta   90.00
_cell.angle_gamma   90.00
#
_symmetry.space_group_name_H-M   'P 1'
#
loop_
_entity.id
_entity.type
_entity.pdbx_description
1 polymer ?
#
loop_
_entity_poly.entity_id
_entity_poly.type
_entity_poly.pdbx_seq_one_letter_code
_entity_poly.pdbx_strand_id
1 'polypeptide(L)'
;METNPFTPQERAAINAGLDDADAALTGFLVLIREQINQSRTGPLARKLIAKILRTLLVPAEALLRRAIHILADIVAPLPARPSRPPPPESARPAKAAARPAKARAPVFRLTEPAPRPPGRTLPVSQRPMISVPGLTPRPAPAPRHKPDPFALEARFLRRLEALEYAFNDPLREARRLQRRRARARARTPLRSGLPRGLAGSPDTYLLNLYENLHTWATRPADTS
;
A
#
# COMPACT_ATOMS: atom_id res chain seq x y z
N MET A 1 22.77 22.04 -16.23
CA MET A 1 21.59 22.08 -17.11
C MET A 1 20.97 20.69 -17.09
N GLU A 2 19.97 20.47 -16.25
CA GLU A 2 19.28 19.17 -16.19
C GLU A 2 18.37 19.06 -17.41
N THR A 3 18.76 18.21 -18.36
CA THR A 3 17.96 17.84 -19.52
C THR A 3 16.73 17.11 -19.03
N ASN A 4 15.60 17.81 -19.06
CA ASN A 4 14.30 17.22 -18.85
C ASN A 4 14.14 16.06 -19.87
N PRO A 5 13.93 14.81 -19.42
CA PRO A 5 14.15 13.61 -20.24
C PRO A 5 13.12 13.43 -21.35
N PHE A 6 12.09 14.27 -21.40
CA PHE A 6 11.01 14.19 -22.37
C PHE A 6 11.19 15.20 -23.50
N THR A 7 11.06 14.70 -24.72
CA THR A 7 10.98 15.51 -25.94
C THR A 7 9.74 16.41 -25.91
N PRO A 8 9.73 17.55 -26.62
CA PRO A 8 8.55 18.41 -26.70
C PRO A 8 7.28 17.69 -27.18
N GLN A 9 7.43 16.73 -28.09
CA GLN A 9 6.34 15.92 -28.62
C GLN A 9 5.77 14.95 -27.58
N GLU A 10 6.64 14.30 -26.78
CA GLU A 10 6.20 13.48 -25.65
C GLU A 10 5.45 14.29 -24.60
N ARG A 11 5.87 15.53 -24.33
CA ARG A 11 5.15 16.41 -23.40
C ARG A 11 3.77 16.79 -23.91
N ALA A 12 3.64 17.09 -25.20
CA ALA A 12 2.35 17.37 -25.79
C ALA A 12 1.41 16.15 -25.69
N ALA A 13 1.91 14.94 -25.97
CA ALA A 13 1.15 13.70 -25.84
C ALA A 13 0.76 13.40 -24.37
N ILE A 14 1.64 13.67 -23.42
CA ILE A 14 1.37 13.53 -21.98
C ILE A 14 0.28 14.52 -21.55
N ASN A 15 0.37 15.78 -21.97
CA ASN A 15 -0.63 16.79 -21.63
C ASN A 15 -2.00 16.43 -22.21
N ALA A 16 -2.06 16.05 -23.49
CA ALA A 16 -3.30 15.59 -24.11
C ALA A 16 -3.89 14.37 -23.37
N GLY A 17 -3.05 13.40 -22.99
CA GLY A 17 -3.50 12.25 -22.21
C GLY A 17 -3.95 12.59 -20.77
N LEU A 18 -3.45 13.68 -20.19
CA LEU A 18 -3.91 14.19 -18.90
C LEU A 18 -5.25 14.92 -19.05
N ASP A 19 -5.44 15.68 -20.13
CA ASP A 19 -6.70 16.38 -20.42
C ASP A 19 -7.84 15.36 -20.69
N ASP A 20 -7.56 14.32 -21.48
CA ASP A 20 -8.50 13.20 -21.70
C ASP A 20 -8.84 12.47 -20.38
N ALA A 21 -7.84 12.27 -19.52
CA ALA A 21 -8.05 11.64 -18.22
C ALA A 21 -8.89 12.54 -17.30
N ASP A 22 -8.72 13.87 -17.36
CA ASP A 22 -9.48 14.84 -16.58
C ASP A 22 -10.96 14.86 -17.01
N ALA A 23 -11.22 14.88 -18.31
CA ALA A 23 -12.57 14.79 -18.88
C ALA A 23 -13.25 13.47 -18.48
N ALA A 24 -12.54 12.35 -18.59
CA ALA A 24 -13.05 11.03 -18.18
C ALA A 24 -13.35 10.96 -16.68
N LEU A 25 -12.44 11.46 -15.83
CA LEU A 25 -12.61 11.49 -14.37
C LEU A 25 -13.80 12.35 -13.96
N THR A 26 -13.96 13.52 -14.57
CA THR A 26 -15.10 14.40 -14.37
C THR A 26 -16.40 13.69 -14.74
N GLY A 27 -16.44 13.01 -15.89
CA GLY A 27 -17.58 12.20 -16.32
C GLY A 27 -17.93 11.09 -15.30
N PHE A 28 -16.94 10.36 -14.79
CA PHE A 28 -17.16 9.35 -13.76
C PHE A 28 -17.73 9.95 -12.46
N LEU A 29 -17.19 11.07 -11.99
CA LEU A 29 -17.65 11.71 -10.76
C LEU A 29 -19.10 12.21 -10.88
N VAL A 30 -19.46 12.80 -12.02
CA VAL A 30 -20.84 13.22 -12.32
C VAL A 30 -21.79 12.02 -12.28
N LEU A 31 -21.45 10.93 -13.00
CA LEU A 31 -22.27 9.72 -13.03
C LEU A 31 -22.41 9.07 -11.65
N ILE A 32 -21.33 9.01 -10.86
CA ILE A 32 -21.39 8.47 -9.50
C ILE A 32 -22.34 9.31 -8.63
N ARG A 33 -22.23 10.64 -8.69
CA ARG A 33 -23.09 11.55 -7.91
C ARG A 33 -24.55 11.45 -8.34
N GLU A 34 -24.81 11.35 -9.64
CA GLU A 34 -26.16 11.16 -10.18
C GLU A 34 -26.78 9.85 -9.67
N GLN A 35 -26.04 8.73 -9.76
CA GLN A 35 -26.51 7.43 -9.28
C GLN A 35 -26.81 7.42 -7.78
N ILE A 36 -26.00 8.13 -6.98
CA ILE A 36 -26.24 8.30 -5.54
C ILE A 36 -27.50 9.13 -5.30
N ASN A 37 -27.69 10.23 -6.04
CA ASN A 37 -28.84 11.12 -5.88
C ASN A 37 -30.16 10.44 -6.25
N GLN A 38 -30.17 9.62 -7.30
CA GLN A 38 -31.35 8.82 -7.70
C GLN A 38 -31.77 7.79 -6.63
N SER A 39 -30.86 7.44 -5.72
CA SER A 39 -31.06 6.39 -4.71
C SER A 39 -31.46 6.93 -3.34
N ARG A 40 -31.73 8.24 -3.21
CA ARG A 40 -31.92 8.95 -1.93
C ARG A 40 -33.18 8.59 -1.12
N THR A 41 -34.03 7.68 -1.58
CA THR A 41 -35.21 7.18 -0.85
C THR A 41 -34.91 5.98 0.07
N GLY A 42 -33.66 5.79 0.50
CA GLY A 42 -33.27 4.79 1.50
C GLY A 42 -31.76 4.52 1.56
N PRO A 43 -31.30 3.65 2.48
CA PRO A 43 -29.90 3.22 2.50
C PRO A 43 -29.54 2.57 1.16
N LEU A 44 -28.39 2.93 0.59
CA LEU A 44 -27.97 2.43 -0.71
C LEU A 44 -27.93 0.89 -0.71
N ALA A 45 -28.72 0.27 -1.59
CA ALA A 45 -28.75 -1.17 -1.70
C ALA A 45 -27.33 -1.72 -1.97
N ARG A 46 -26.90 -2.73 -1.21
CA ARG A 46 -25.53 -3.29 -1.33
C ARG A 46 -25.17 -3.69 -2.76
N LYS A 47 -26.13 -4.19 -3.54
CA LYS A 47 -25.94 -4.55 -4.95
C LYS A 47 -25.60 -3.33 -5.80
N LEU A 48 -26.26 -2.20 -5.53
CA LEU A 48 -25.99 -0.94 -6.22
C LEU A 48 -24.60 -0.40 -5.84
N ILE A 49 -24.24 -0.38 -4.56
CA ILE A 49 -22.89 0.04 -4.13
C ILE A 49 -21.83 -0.85 -4.79
N ALA A 50 -22.04 -2.17 -4.80
CA ALA A 50 -21.12 -3.10 -5.44
C ALA A 50 -21.01 -2.86 -6.96
N LYS A 51 -22.12 -2.51 -7.64
CA LYS A 51 -22.14 -2.15 -9.06
C LYS A 51 -21.34 -0.87 -9.28
N ILE A 52 -21.69 0.23 -8.61
CA ILE A 52 -21.02 1.54 -8.71
C ILE A 52 -19.51 1.40 -8.43
N LEU A 53 -19.15 0.64 -7.38
CA LEU A 53 -17.76 0.37 -7.04
C LEU A 53 -17.01 -0.27 -8.22
N ARG A 54 -17.59 -1.29 -8.86
CA ARG A 54 -16.92 -2.05 -9.93
C ARG A 54 -16.90 -1.31 -11.26
N THR A 55 -17.98 -0.61 -11.60
CA THR A 55 -18.17 -0.04 -12.94
C THR A 55 -17.69 1.40 -13.05
N LEU A 56 -17.71 2.17 -11.96
CA LEU A 56 -17.41 3.61 -12.00
C LEU A 56 -16.23 3.95 -11.07
N LEU A 57 -16.33 3.61 -9.77
CA LEU A 57 -15.35 4.08 -8.79
C LEU A 57 -13.96 3.45 -9.01
N VAL A 58 -13.87 2.13 -9.22
CA VAL A 58 -12.57 1.46 -9.42
C VAL A 58 -11.85 1.93 -10.69
N PRO A 59 -12.53 2.06 -11.86
CA PRO A 59 -11.94 2.68 -13.03
C PRO A 59 -11.47 4.12 -12.80
N ALA A 60 -12.29 4.97 -12.17
CA ALA A 60 -11.93 6.34 -11.86
C ALA A 60 -10.70 6.41 -10.92
N GLU A 61 -10.67 5.60 -9.86
CA GLU A 61 -9.50 5.50 -8.98
C GLU A 61 -8.24 5.03 -9.74
N ALA A 62 -8.38 4.13 -10.71
CA ALA A 62 -7.26 3.64 -11.51
C ALA A 62 -6.70 4.71 -12.46
N LEU A 63 -7.58 5.46 -13.13
CA LEU A 63 -7.20 6.61 -13.96
C LEU A 63 -6.47 7.68 -13.13
N LEU A 64 -7.05 8.09 -11.99
CA LEU A 64 -6.42 9.09 -11.13
C LEU A 64 -5.08 8.60 -10.58
N ARG A 65 -4.97 7.33 -10.22
CA ARG A 65 -3.68 6.74 -9.80
C ARG A 65 -2.64 6.86 -10.91
N ARG A 66 -2.98 6.50 -12.15
CA ARG A 66 -2.08 6.61 -13.31
C ARG A 66 -1.65 8.06 -13.55
N ALA A 67 -2.60 9.00 -13.52
CA ALA A 67 -2.31 10.42 -13.65
C ALA A 67 -1.35 10.93 -12.55
N ILE A 68 -1.60 10.58 -11.28
CA ILE A 68 -0.72 10.94 -10.16
C ILE A 68 0.69 10.34 -10.33
N HIS A 69 0.79 9.11 -10.85
CA HIS A 69 2.09 8.50 -11.14
C HIS A 69 2.86 9.28 -12.21
N ILE A 70 2.20 9.63 -13.32
CA ILE A 70 2.77 10.45 -14.40
C ILE A 70 3.20 11.81 -13.86
N LEU A 71 2.34 12.51 -13.13
CA LEU A 71 2.65 13.79 -12.49
C LEU A 71 3.83 13.69 -11.53
N ALA A 72 3.91 12.62 -10.75
CA ALA A 72 5.03 12.41 -9.82
C ALA A 72 6.37 12.20 -10.52
N ASP A 73 6.37 11.78 -11.79
CA ASP A 73 7.59 11.59 -12.58
C ASP A 73 7.99 12.89 -13.32
N ILE A 74 7.03 13.79 -13.61
CA ILE A 74 7.25 15.07 -14.32
C ILE A 74 7.59 16.22 -13.36
N VAL A 75 6.92 16.28 -12.19
CA VAL A 75 7.13 17.36 -11.22
C VAL A 75 8.54 17.31 -10.67
N ALA A 76 9.19 18.48 -10.60
CA ALA A 76 10.54 18.62 -10.08
C ALA A 76 10.74 17.84 -8.77
N PRO A 77 11.82 17.04 -8.64
CA PRO A 77 12.03 16.20 -7.48
C PRO A 77 12.11 17.05 -6.22
N LEU A 78 11.34 16.68 -5.20
CA LEU A 78 11.42 17.38 -3.91
C LEU A 78 12.84 17.25 -3.35
N PRO A 79 13.44 18.34 -2.83
CA PRO A 79 14.74 18.29 -2.21
C PRO A 79 14.72 17.27 -1.07
N ALA A 80 15.76 16.44 -1.01
CA ALA A 80 15.92 15.46 0.06
C ALA A 80 15.83 16.20 1.41
N ARG A 81 14.89 15.79 2.27
CA ARG A 81 14.79 16.41 3.59
C ARG A 81 16.09 16.12 4.33
N PRO A 82 16.82 17.14 4.83
CA PRO A 82 18.04 16.90 5.59
C PRO A 82 17.69 15.97 6.76
N SER A 83 18.50 14.93 6.95
CA SER A 83 18.39 14.03 8.09
C SER A 83 18.59 14.87 9.34
N ARG A 84 17.49 15.22 10.02
CA ARG A 84 17.60 15.91 11.30
C ARG A 84 18.27 14.92 12.27
N PRO A 85 19.37 15.29 12.95
CA PRO A 85 19.98 14.43 13.93
C PRO A 85 18.94 13.99 14.95
N PRO A 86 19.01 12.74 15.46
CA PRO A 86 18.08 12.28 16.48
C PRO A 86 18.11 13.27 17.64
N PRO A 87 16.95 13.71 18.14
CA PRO A 87 16.92 14.62 19.28
C PRO A 87 17.62 13.96 20.48
N PRO A 88 18.37 14.73 21.29
CA PRO A 88 18.96 14.22 22.51
C PRO A 88 17.86 13.63 23.40
N GLU A 89 18.21 12.57 24.14
CA GLU A 89 17.26 11.77 24.92
C GLU A 89 16.49 12.59 25.98
N SER A 90 17.08 13.71 26.42
CA SER A 90 16.50 14.71 27.33
C SER A 90 15.43 15.61 26.70
N ALA A 91 15.28 15.63 25.38
CA ALA A 91 14.32 16.47 24.65
C ALA A 91 13.07 15.68 24.20
N ARG A 92 12.81 14.49 24.75
CA ARG A 92 11.52 13.82 24.55
C ARG A 92 10.43 14.68 25.18
N PRO A 93 9.49 15.25 24.40
CA PRO A 93 8.42 16.02 24.99
C PRO A 93 7.62 15.10 25.91
N ALA A 94 7.46 15.50 27.16
CA ALA A 94 6.50 14.90 28.08
C ALA A 94 5.17 14.76 27.35
N LYS A 95 4.52 13.58 27.45
CA LYS A 95 3.26 13.24 26.77
C LYS A 95 2.31 14.44 26.77
N ALA A 96 2.31 15.20 25.68
CA ALA A 96 1.44 16.36 25.55
C ALA A 96 0.00 15.85 25.56
N ALA A 97 -0.84 16.46 26.39
CA ALA A 97 -2.25 16.15 26.49
C ALA A 97 -2.88 16.05 25.09
N ALA A 98 -3.63 14.98 24.85
CA ALA A 98 -4.22 14.68 23.55
C ALA A 98 -5.19 15.81 23.16
N ARG A 99 -4.71 16.75 22.33
CA ARG A 99 -5.60 17.73 21.69
C ARG A 99 -6.68 16.97 20.91
N PRO A 100 -7.94 17.45 20.89
CA PRO A 100 -8.99 16.84 20.10
C PRO A 100 -8.52 16.76 18.65
N ALA A 101 -8.39 15.53 18.14
CA ALA A 101 -7.85 15.29 16.82
C ALA A 101 -8.83 15.85 15.79
N LYS A 102 -8.49 16.98 15.18
CA LYS A 102 -9.19 17.49 14.00
C LYS A 102 -9.35 16.34 13.01
N ALA A 103 -10.59 16.10 12.56
CA ALA A 103 -10.90 15.03 11.61
C ALA A 103 -9.96 15.15 10.41
N ARG A 104 -9.11 14.15 10.21
CA ARG A 104 -8.12 14.16 9.13
C ARG A 104 -8.86 13.91 7.83
N ALA A 105 -8.56 14.73 6.81
CA ALA A 105 -9.05 14.50 5.46
C ALA A 105 -8.75 13.05 5.03
N PRO A 106 -9.69 12.38 4.35
CA PRO A 106 -9.51 11.02 3.92
C PRO A 106 -8.38 10.94 2.89
N VAL A 107 -7.58 9.88 3.00
CA VAL A 107 -6.33 9.75 2.25
C VAL A 107 -6.55 8.84 1.05
N PHE A 108 -6.28 9.36 -0.15
CA PHE A 108 -6.34 8.57 -1.38
C PHE A 108 -5.28 7.47 -1.37
N ARG A 109 -5.70 6.27 -1.77
CA ARG A 109 -4.85 5.08 -1.80
C ARG A 109 -4.20 4.94 -3.16
N LEU A 110 -2.91 5.28 -3.21
CA LEU A 110 -2.08 5.14 -4.42
C LEU A 110 -1.66 3.71 -4.74
N THR A 111 -1.95 2.75 -3.85
CA THR A 111 -1.73 1.32 -4.12
C THR A 111 -2.98 0.73 -4.74
N GLU A 112 -2.82 0.05 -5.88
CA GLU A 112 -3.84 -0.85 -6.38
C GLU A 112 -4.21 -1.88 -5.32
N PRO A 113 -5.50 -2.18 -5.12
CA PRO A 113 -5.86 -3.38 -4.40
C PRO A 113 -5.32 -4.56 -5.21
N ALA A 114 -4.25 -5.19 -4.71
CA ALA A 114 -3.69 -6.37 -5.34
C ALA A 114 -4.83 -7.39 -5.58
N PRO A 115 -4.86 -8.07 -6.75
CA PRO A 115 -5.76 -9.19 -6.93
C PRO A 115 -5.56 -10.13 -5.74
N ARG A 116 -6.66 -10.55 -5.10
CA ARG A 116 -6.54 -11.50 -3.99
C ARG A 116 -5.74 -12.68 -4.52
N PRO A 117 -4.61 -13.05 -3.89
CA PRO A 117 -3.92 -14.24 -4.30
C PRO A 117 -4.92 -15.39 -4.26
N PRO A 118 -4.87 -16.33 -5.22
CA PRO A 118 -5.68 -17.54 -5.14
C PRO A 118 -5.45 -18.12 -3.74
N GLY A 119 -6.55 -18.52 -3.08
CA GLY A 119 -6.48 -19.05 -1.72
C GLY A 119 -5.39 -20.09 -1.67
N ARG A 120 -4.37 -19.86 -0.84
CA ARG A 120 -3.16 -20.68 -0.74
C ARG A 120 -3.61 -22.14 -0.73
N THR A 121 -3.22 -22.92 -1.75
CA THR A 121 -3.54 -24.35 -1.82
C THR A 121 -2.94 -24.97 -0.58
N LEU A 122 -3.77 -25.26 0.41
CA LEU A 122 -3.31 -25.89 1.63
C LEU A 122 -2.74 -27.27 1.24
N PRO A 123 -1.61 -27.69 1.84
CA PRO A 123 -1.14 -29.08 1.69
C PRO A 123 -2.28 -30.02 2.05
N VAL A 124 -2.33 -31.21 1.45
CA VAL A 124 -3.49 -32.13 1.55
C VAL A 124 -3.91 -32.37 3.01
N SER A 125 -2.94 -32.42 3.94
CA SER A 125 -3.14 -32.55 5.39
C SER A 125 -3.81 -31.37 6.08
N GLN A 126 -3.82 -30.19 5.46
CA GLN A 126 -4.44 -28.96 5.96
C GLN A 126 -5.65 -28.54 5.14
N ARG A 127 -6.01 -29.28 4.09
CA ARG A 127 -7.27 -29.05 3.38
C ARG A 127 -8.42 -29.37 4.34
N PRO A 128 -9.56 -28.65 4.27
CA PRO A 128 -10.74 -29.04 5.02
C PRO A 128 -11.10 -30.47 4.64
N MET A 129 -10.87 -31.41 5.56
CA MET A 129 -11.30 -32.80 5.40
C MET A 129 -12.81 -32.82 5.27
N ILE A 130 -13.31 -33.65 4.36
CA ILE A 130 -14.73 -33.96 4.29
C ILE A 130 -15.07 -34.63 5.62
N SER A 131 -15.74 -33.92 6.52
CA SER A 131 -16.23 -34.49 7.76
C SER A 131 -17.38 -35.43 7.39
N VAL A 132 -17.17 -36.74 7.54
CA VAL A 132 -18.25 -37.72 7.48
C VAL A 132 -19.15 -37.46 8.70
N PRO A 133 -20.46 -37.24 8.52
CA PRO A 133 -21.36 -37.03 9.65
C PRO A 133 -21.24 -38.18 10.65
N GLY A 134 -20.87 -37.87 11.91
CA GLY A 134 -20.86 -38.83 13.02
C GLY A 134 -19.50 -39.34 13.51
N LEU A 135 -18.38 -39.10 12.81
CA LEU A 135 -17.08 -39.71 13.18
C LEU A 135 -15.96 -38.73 13.58
N THR A 136 -16.13 -37.43 13.39
CA THR A 136 -15.12 -36.43 13.79
C THR A 136 -15.77 -35.21 14.44
N PRO A 137 -15.31 -34.75 15.61
CA PRO A 137 -15.77 -33.49 16.18
C PRO A 137 -15.39 -32.35 15.23
N ARG A 138 -16.38 -31.82 14.52
CA ARG A 138 -16.21 -30.69 13.62
C ARG A 138 -15.95 -29.45 14.47
N PRO A 139 -14.79 -28.77 14.37
CA PRO A 139 -14.61 -27.50 15.04
C PRO A 139 -15.69 -26.54 14.52
N ALA A 140 -16.44 -25.95 15.45
CA ALA A 140 -17.53 -25.05 15.11
C ALA A 140 -16.96 -23.92 14.22
N PRO A 141 -17.54 -23.67 13.03
CA PRO A 141 -17.10 -22.56 12.22
C PRO A 141 -17.23 -21.28 13.04
N ALA A 142 -16.13 -20.55 13.19
CA ALA A 142 -16.15 -19.28 13.89
C ALA A 142 -17.28 -18.41 13.28
N PRO A 143 -18.12 -17.76 14.11
CA PRO A 143 -19.25 -16.99 13.60
C PRO A 143 -18.72 -15.92 12.64
N ARG A 144 -19.01 -16.07 11.35
CA ARG A 144 -18.72 -15.03 10.36
C ARG A 144 -19.61 -13.85 10.71
N HIS A 145 -19.04 -12.81 11.31
CA HIS A 145 -19.76 -11.55 11.53
C HIS A 145 -20.39 -11.12 10.20
N LYS A 146 -21.72 -10.99 10.20
CA LYS A 146 -22.44 -10.46 9.03
C LYS A 146 -21.86 -9.06 8.76
N PRO A 147 -21.44 -8.75 7.52
CA PRO A 147 -20.95 -7.42 7.22
C PRO A 147 -22.07 -6.42 7.52
N ASP A 148 -21.76 -5.39 8.29
CA ASP A 148 -22.69 -4.30 8.62
C ASP A 148 -23.01 -3.52 7.33
N PRO A 149 -24.30 -3.37 6.93
CA PRO A 149 -24.66 -2.61 5.73
C PRO A 149 -24.18 -1.16 5.79
N PHE A 150 -24.24 -0.52 6.97
CA PHE A 150 -23.81 0.87 7.16
C PHE A 150 -22.30 1.03 7.05
N ALA A 151 -21.53 0.03 7.50
CA ALA A 151 -20.09 0.03 7.34
C ALA A 151 -19.64 -0.04 5.87
N LEU A 152 -20.41 -0.71 4.99
CA LEU A 152 -20.10 -0.79 3.57
C LEU A 152 -20.34 0.56 2.87
N GLU A 153 -21.48 1.19 3.16
CA GLU A 153 -21.83 2.52 2.67
C GLU A 153 -20.85 3.59 3.16
N ALA A 154 -20.54 3.62 4.46
CA ALA A 154 -19.55 4.54 5.02
C ALA A 154 -18.16 4.37 4.38
N ARG A 155 -17.74 3.13 4.09
CA ARG A 155 -16.48 2.86 3.37
C ARG A 155 -16.52 3.34 1.93
N PHE A 156 -17.66 3.22 1.25
CA PHE A 156 -17.86 3.74 -0.10
C PHE A 156 -17.76 5.27 -0.11
N LEU A 157 -18.50 5.96 0.75
CA LEU A 157 -18.49 7.41 0.85
C LEU A 157 -17.10 7.97 1.19
N ARG A 158 -16.38 7.35 2.14
CA ARG A 158 -14.99 7.75 2.46
C ARG A 158 -14.04 7.59 1.27
N ARG A 159 -14.25 6.60 0.40
CA ARG A 159 -13.43 6.41 -0.81
C ARG A 159 -13.76 7.46 -1.86
N LEU A 160 -15.05 7.76 -2.04
CA LEU A 160 -15.50 8.82 -2.94
C LEU A 160 -14.94 10.18 -2.50
N GLU A 161 -15.04 10.51 -1.21
CA GLU A 161 -14.49 11.74 -0.65
C GLU A 161 -12.96 11.81 -0.82
N ALA A 162 -12.24 10.69 -0.64
CA ALA A 162 -10.81 10.62 -0.89
C ALA A 162 -10.45 10.83 -2.38
N LEU A 163 -11.28 10.30 -3.29
CA LEU A 163 -11.12 10.47 -4.73
C LEU A 163 -11.32 11.93 -5.12
N GLU A 164 -12.41 12.56 -4.68
CA GLU A 164 -12.70 13.98 -4.91
C GLU A 164 -11.61 14.88 -4.35
N TYR A 165 -11.14 14.60 -3.13
CA TYR A 165 -10.05 15.36 -2.51
C TYR A 165 -8.75 15.27 -3.30
N ALA A 166 -8.40 14.09 -3.79
CA ALA A 166 -7.19 13.88 -4.60
C ALA A 166 -7.32 14.46 -6.01
N PHE A 167 -8.53 14.47 -6.57
CA PHE A 167 -8.82 15.10 -7.86
C PHE A 167 -8.67 16.62 -7.77
N ASN A 168 -9.08 17.24 -6.66
CA ASN A 168 -8.95 18.69 -6.46
C ASN A 168 -7.49 19.14 -6.24
N ASP A 169 -6.60 18.27 -5.73
CA ASP A 169 -5.18 18.59 -5.50
C ASP A 169 -4.26 17.40 -5.89
N PRO A 170 -4.13 17.12 -7.19
CA PRO A 170 -3.36 15.96 -7.68
C PRO A 170 -1.86 16.16 -7.47
N LEU A 171 -1.38 17.40 -7.50
CA LEU A 171 0.03 17.74 -7.27
C LEU A 171 0.47 17.39 -5.86
N ARG A 172 -0.37 17.62 -4.85
CA ARG A 172 -0.06 17.23 -3.46
C ARG A 172 0.10 15.73 -3.32
N GLU A 173 -0.77 14.93 -3.95
CA GLU A 173 -0.65 13.47 -3.91
C GLU A 173 0.58 12.97 -4.69
N ALA A 174 0.93 13.61 -5.81
CA ALA A 174 2.17 13.34 -6.55
C ALA A 174 3.41 13.61 -5.68
N ARG A 175 3.47 14.75 -4.99
CA ARG A 175 4.56 15.07 -4.05
C ARG A 175 4.61 14.10 -2.87
N ARG A 176 3.45 13.69 -2.36
CA ARG A 176 3.35 12.67 -1.29
C ARG A 176 3.90 11.32 -1.77
N LEU A 177 3.63 10.93 -3.01
CA LEU A 177 4.18 9.74 -3.65
C LEU A 177 5.69 9.83 -3.79
N GLN A 178 6.23 10.94 -4.29
CA GLN A 178 7.67 11.18 -4.38
C GLN A 178 8.34 11.01 -3.00
N ARG A 179 7.79 11.63 -1.95
CA ARG A 179 8.29 11.46 -0.57
C ARG A 179 8.27 10.01 -0.11
N ARG A 180 7.23 9.25 -0.46
CA ARG A 180 7.13 7.82 -0.13
C ARG A 180 8.19 7.00 -0.86
N ARG A 181 8.41 7.25 -2.15
CA ARG A 181 9.47 6.60 -2.95
C ARG A 181 10.86 6.93 -2.40
N ALA A 182 11.14 8.19 -2.07
CA ALA A 182 12.40 8.61 -1.44
C ALA A 182 12.64 7.91 -0.11
N ARG A 183 11.62 7.79 0.75
CA ARG A 183 11.70 7.04 2.02
C ARG A 183 11.94 5.54 1.81
N ALA A 184 11.32 4.95 0.79
CA ALA A 184 11.52 3.54 0.47
C ALA A 184 12.95 3.29 -0.03
N ARG A 185 13.51 4.20 -0.85
CA ARG A 185 14.92 4.14 -1.29
C ARG A 185 15.91 4.34 -0.14
N ALA A 186 15.61 5.25 0.80
CA ALA A 186 16.43 5.49 1.98
C ALA A 186 16.40 4.34 3.00
N ARG A 187 15.38 3.47 2.95
CA ARG A 187 15.35 2.23 3.71
C ARG A 187 16.19 1.21 2.96
N THR A 188 17.47 1.13 3.30
CA THR A 188 18.33 0.01 2.91
C THR A 188 17.57 -1.28 3.21
N PRO A 189 17.36 -2.19 2.24
CA PRO A 189 16.72 -3.45 2.54
C PRO A 189 17.55 -4.12 3.63
N LEU A 190 16.91 -4.44 4.76
CA LEU A 190 17.50 -5.34 5.74
C LEU A 190 17.88 -6.59 4.96
N ARG A 191 19.17 -6.84 4.79
CA ARG A 191 19.68 -8.06 4.16
C ARG A 191 19.07 -9.22 4.95
N SER A 192 18.06 -9.85 4.37
CA SER A 192 17.42 -11.03 4.95
C SER A 192 18.50 -12.10 5.04
N GLY A 193 18.95 -12.41 6.25
CA GLY A 193 19.94 -13.45 6.51
C GLY A 193 21.00 -13.11 7.56
N LEU A 194 21.19 -11.84 7.92
CA LEU A 194 22.16 -11.48 8.96
C LEU A 194 21.43 -11.04 10.24
N PRO A 195 21.59 -11.78 11.37
CA PRO A 195 21.08 -11.32 12.65
C PRO A 195 21.75 -9.99 13.03
N ARG A 196 20.97 -9.15 13.69
CA ARG A 196 21.35 -7.81 14.10
C ARG A 196 22.54 -7.90 15.09
N GLY A 197 23.74 -7.50 14.66
CA GLY A 197 24.97 -7.54 15.47
C GLY A 197 26.23 -7.96 14.70
N LEU A 198 26.11 -8.57 13.52
CA LEU A 198 27.24 -9.05 12.71
C LEU A 198 27.50 -8.16 11.48
N ALA A 199 27.81 -6.89 11.71
CA ALA A 199 28.28 -5.97 10.68
C ALA A 199 29.82 -6.02 10.51
N GLY A 200 30.40 -7.22 10.61
CA GLY A 200 31.80 -7.47 10.28
C GLY A 200 31.94 -7.83 8.80
N SER A 201 33.06 -7.41 8.20
CA SER A 201 33.42 -7.68 6.81
C SER A 201 33.16 -9.16 6.44
N PRO A 202 32.56 -9.47 5.27
CA PRO A 202 32.31 -10.85 4.83
C PRO A 202 33.57 -11.71 4.79
N ASP A 203 34.75 -11.09 4.63
CA ASP A 203 36.03 -11.80 4.57
C ASP A 203 36.38 -12.47 5.89
N THR A 204 36.14 -11.81 7.04
CA THR A 204 36.45 -12.40 8.34
C THR A 204 35.47 -13.51 8.74
N TYR A 205 34.24 -13.48 8.24
CA TYR A 205 33.27 -14.56 8.48
C TYR A 205 33.64 -15.81 7.70
N LEU A 206 34.00 -15.68 6.42
CA LEU A 206 34.43 -16.83 5.62
C LEU A 206 35.74 -17.42 6.16
N LEU A 207 36.71 -16.59 6.54
CA LEU A 207 37.95 -17.05 7.19
C LEU A 207 37.67 -17.80 8.50
N ASN A 208 36.85 -17.24 9.40
CA ASN A 208 36.50 -17.93 10.65
C ASN A 208 35.71 -19.21 10.41
N LEU A 209 34.85 -19.26 9.39
CA LEU A 209 34.08 -20.46 9.08
C LEU A 209 34.97 -21.56 8.50
N TYR A 210 35.95 -21.18 7.66
CA TYR A 210 36.97 -22.09 7.17
C TYR A 210 37.89 -22.59 8.29
N GLU A 211 38.36 -21.72 9.18
CA GLU A 211 39.19 -22.12 10.33
C GLU A 211 38.44 -23.06 11.29
N ASN A 212 37.16 -22.79 11.57
CA ASN A 212 36.33 -23.65 12.41
C ASN A 212 36.03 -25.00 11.75
N LEU A 213 35.79 -25.05 10.44
CA LEU A 213 35.61 -26.31 9.73
C LEU A 213 36.90 -27.12 9.66
N HIS A 214 38.05 -26.46 9.53
CA HIS A 214 39.34 -27.13 9.46
C HIS A 214 39.78 -27.69 10.83
N THR A 215 39.50 -26.97 11.92
CA THR A 215 39.72 -27.47 13.30
C THR A 215 38.81 -28.64 13.66
N TRP A 216 37.58 -28.70 13.13
CA TRP A 216 36.73 -29.88 13.31
C TRP A 216 37.19 -31.09 12.49
N ALA A 217 37.74 -30.88 11.29
CA ALA A 217 38.24 -31.95 10.44
C ALA A 217 39.57 -32.57 10.92
N THR A 218 40.32 -31.85 11.74
CA THR A 218 41.65 -32.26 12.22
C THR A 218 41.65 -32.75 13.67
N ARG A 219 40.48 -32.83 14.32
CA ARG A 219 40.39 -33.36 15.67
C ARG A 219 40.64 -34.88 15.61
N PRO A 220 41.75 -35.40 16.16
CA PRO A 220 41.95 -36.84 16.23
C PRO A 220 40.78 -37.44 17.00
N ALA A 221 40.24 -38.54 16.48
CA ALA A 221 39.25 -39.32 17.20
C ALA A 221 39.96 -39.87 18.45
N ASP A 222 39.79 -39.17 19.57
CA ASP A 222 40.13 -39.69 20.90
C ASP A 222 39.26 -40.93 21.09
N THR A 223 39.87 -42.05 20.72
CA THR A 223 39.45 -43.39 21.06
C THR A 223 39.94 -43.65 22.48
N SER A 224 39.03 -44.25 23.26
CA SER A 224 39.15 -44.56 24.67
C SER A 224 40.40 -45.33 25.05
#